data_AF-A0A0N4U1G5-F1
#
_entry.id   AF-A0A0N4U1G5-F1
#
_cell.length_a   1.000
_cell.length_b   1.000
_cell.length_c   1.000
_cell.angle_alpha   90.00
_cell.angle_beta   90.00
_cell.angle_gamma   90.00
#
_symmetry.space_group_name_H-M   'P 1'
#
loop_
_entity.id
_entity.type
_entity.pdbx_description
1 polymer ?
#
loop_
_entity_poly.entity_id
_entity_poly.type
_entity_poly.pdbx_seq_one_letter_code
_entity_poly.pdbx_strand_id
1 'polypeptide(L)'
;MADEIEVPLTFSERIAKYAEADKPLRNPDSPEWFNKETNEMYKKTFFWAAPYDARFPQIRKQRQCFTYYVDFHRCKELMGDDYKPCKFFENVYRDICPRSWIAQWNELVEEGRFPAKFDRMSTIDEEELKRRESYLRACNRPYNLVDPFTWSYPAKTATFTFFGLFSLHCFYAAWSRKPVYFAGGARFLTAIALSAFGYGLAVLREYHNKTRDAVTEHYISLHPDDFGRVLDHYGRPYSQLLLPWIPRRTQYRRYD
;
A
#
# COMPACT_ATOMS: atom_id res chain seq x y z
N MET A 1 4.46 -24.73 1.07
CA MET A 1 5.91 -24.73 0.74
C MET A 1 6.71 -23.71 1.55
N ALA A 2 6.29 -23.32 2.76
CA ALA A 2 7.00 -22.33 3.59
C ALA A 2 7.65 -22.93 4.86
N ASP A 3 7.33 -24.17 5.22
CA ASP A 3 7.67 -24.74 6.54
C ASP A 3 9.08 -25.32 6.69
N GLU A 4 9.92 -25.28 5.65
CA GLU A 4 11.28 -25.84 5.68
C GLU A 4 12.40 -24.81 5.56
N ILE A 5 12.16 -23.56 5.98
CA ILE A 5 13.25 -22.58 6.06
C ILE A 5 13.99 -22.76 7.39
N GLU A 6 15.18 -23.37 7.33
CA GLU A 6 16.08 -23.46 8.47
C GLU A 6 16.67 -22.09 8.82
N VAL A 7 16.40 -21.62 10.04
CA VAL A 7 16.93 -20.34 10.53
C VAL A 7 18.36 -20.53 11.05
N PRO A 8 19.34 -19.74 10.59
CA PRO A 8 20.71 -19.85 11.08
C PRO A 8 20.79 -19.48 12.57
N LEU A 9 21.56 -20.25 13.32
CA LEU A 9 21.84 -19.97 14.73
C LEU A 9 22.64 -18.69 14.90
N THR A 10 22.37 -17.96 15.98
CA THR A 10 23.13 -16.75 16.35
C THR A 10 24.55 -17.10 16.80
N PHE A 11 25.41 -16.10 16.89
CA PHE A 11 26.78 -16.28 17.35
C PHE A 11 26.83 -16.85 18.78
N SER A 12 25.97 -16.36 19.68
CA SER A 12 25.88 -16.85 21.06
C SER A 12 25.39 -18.29 21.14
N GLU A 13 24.40 -18.67 20.32
CA GLU A 13 23.91 -20.05 20.27
C GLU A 13 24.96 -21.00 19.70
N ARG A 14 25.74 -20.56 18.71
CA ARG A 14 26.86 -21.35 18.18
C ARG A 14 27.92 -21.54 19.26
N ILE A 15 28.31 -20.48 19.97
CA ILE A 15 29.27 -20.61 21.09
C ILE A 15 28.76 -21.61 22.14
N ALA A 16 27.48 -21.54 22.52
CA ALA A 16 26.90 -22.49 23.47
C ALA A 16 27.01 -23.94 22.98
N LYS A 17 26.70 -24.20 21.70
CA LYS A 17 26.87 -25.54 21.10
C LYS A 17 28.33 -26.00 21.05
N TYR A 18 29.28 -25.09 20.84
CA TYR A 18 30.71 -25.44 20.87
C TYR A 18 31.16 -25.77 22.29
N ALA A 19 30.65 -25.06 23.29
CA ALA A 19 30.89 -25.34 24.70
C ALA A 19 30.27 -26.68 25.13
N GLU A 20 29.05 -26.99 24.71
CA GLU A 20 28.40 -28.29 24.95
C GLU A 20 29.11 -29.46 24.27
N ALA A 21 29.77 -29.22 23.13
CA ALA A 21 30.50 -30.23 22.38
C ALA A 21 31.97 -30.39 22.84
N ASP A 22 32.41 -29.69 23.90
CA ASP A 22 33.79 -29.64 24.39
C ASP A 22 34.84 -29.35 23.28
N LYS A 23 34.45 -28.60 22.25
CA LYS A 23 35.35 -28.25 21.15
C LYS A 23 36.12 -26.98 21.52
N PRO A 24 37.46 -27.03 21.64
CA PRO A 24 38.24 -25.85 21.96
C PRO A 24 38.10 -24.81 20.83
N LEU A 25 38.04 -23.53 21.22
CA LEU A 25 38.17 -22.44 20.27
C LEU A 25 39.57 -22.47 19.64
N ARG A 26 39.66 -22.05 18.38
CA ARG A 26 40.94 -22.02 17.66
C ARG A 26 41.93 -21.12 18.39
N ASN A 27 43.11 -21.65 18.70
CA ASN A 27 44.19 -20.91 19.34
C ASN A 27 44.75 -19.84 18.37
N PRO A 28 44.92 -18.57 18.78
CA PRO A 28 45.55 -17.53 17.95
C PRO A 28 46.97 -17.86 17.48
N ASP A 29 47.70 -18.72 18.21
CA ASP A 29 49.08 -19.08 17.90
C ASP A 29 49.21 -20.25 16.90
N SER A 30 48.09 -20.90 16.54
CA SER A 30 48.16 -22.02 15.60
C SER A 30 48.40 -21.53 14.16
N PRO A 31 49.17 -22.27 13.33
CA PRO A 31 49.35 -21.93 11.92
C PRO A 31 48.03 -21.81 11.14
N GLU A 32 46.98 -22.52 11.60
CA GLU A 32 45.63 -22.46 11.03
C GLU A 32 44.96 -21.09 11.18
N TRP A 33 45.39 -20.26 12.13
CA TRP A 33 44.87 -18.90 12.33
C TRP A 33 45.10 -18.02 11.10
N PHE A 34 46.22 -18.24 10.41
CA PHE A 34 46.65 -17.46 9.24
C PHE A 34 46.23 -18.08 7.90
N ASN A 35 45.58 -19.25 7.90
CA ASN A 35 45.08 -19.87 6.67
C ASN A 35 43.80 -19.16 6.19
N LYS A 36 43.75 -18.78 4.91
CA LYS A 36 42.60 -18.11 4.29
C LYS A 36 41.36 -19.01 4.24
N GLU A 37 41.54 -20.28 3.87
CA GLU A 37 40.42 -21.22 3.68
C GLU A 37 39.70 -21.51 5.00
N THR A 38 40.47 -21.68 6.08
CA THR A 38 39.92 -21.86 7.42
C THR A 38 39.15 -20.61 7.85
N ASN A 39 39.71 -19.41 7.63
CA ASN A 39 39.06 -18.15 7.98
C ASN A 39 37.74 -17.92 7.22
N GLU A 40 37.68 -18.25 5.92
CA GLU A 40 36.45 -18.16 5.13
C GLU A 40 35.40 -19.18 5.58
N MET A 41 35.82 -20.39 5.94
CA MET A 41 34.93 -21.41 6.51
C MET A 41 34.35 -20.95 7.85
N TYR A 42 35.18 -20.51 8.81
CA TYR A 42 34.74 -19.98 10.09
C TYR A 42 33.82 -18.76 9.95
N LYS A 43 34.06 -17.88 8.98
CA LYS A 43 33.18 -16.74 8.68
C LYS A 43 31.75 -17.18 8.31
N LYS A 44 31.60 -18.33 7.65
CA LYS A 44 30.29 -18.90 7.27
C LYS A 44 29.68 -19.77 8.38
N THR A 45 30.50 -20.57 9.05
CA THR A 45 30.06 -21.63 9.98
C THR A 45 30.01 -21.20 11.45
N PHE A 46 30.83 -20.24 11.86
CA PHE A 46 30.93 -19.83 13.27
C PHE A 46 30.36 -18.45 13.52
N PHE A 47 30.75 -17.46 12.71
CA PHE A 47 30.26 -16.10 12.88
C PHE A 47 28.86 -15.94 12.30
N TRP A 48 28.01 -15.24 13.05
CA TRP A 48 26.72 -14.75 12.56
C TRP A 48 26.75 -13.23 12.55
N ALA A 49 26.13 -12.66 11.53
CA ALA A 49 25.87 -11.24 11.43
C ALA A 49 24.54 -11.07 10.71
N ALA A 50 23.72 -10.12 11.16
CA ALA A 50 22.51 -9.73 10.43
C ALA A 50 22.83 -9.43 8.94
N PRO A 51 22.05 -10.00 7.98
CA PRO A 51 22.29 -9.79 6.56
C PRO A 51 22.04 -8.34 6.16
N TYR A 52 22.68 -7.91 5.07
CA TYR A 52 22.42 -6.59 4.50
C TYR A 52 20.98 -6.52 3.95
N ASP A 53 20.21 -5.58 4.47
CA ASP A 53 18.85 -5.31 4.01
C ASP A 53 18.82 -4.09 3.09
N ALA A 54 18.52 -4.32 1.80
CA ALA A 54 18.44 -3.28 0.80
C ALA A 54 17.31 -2.25 1.06
N ARG A 55 16.34 -2.57 1.92
CA ARG A 55 15.31 -1.60 2.39
C ARG A 55 15.93 -0.47 3.20
N PHE A 56 17.05 -0.73 3.87
CA PHE A 56 17.73 0.19 4.77
C PHE A 56 19.20 0.41 4.35
N PRO A 57 19.45 1.07 3.20
CA PRO A 57 20.79 1.27 2.67
C PRO A 57 21.61 2.30 3.46
N GLN A 58 20.96 3.05 4.33
CA GLN A 58 21.60 4.08 5.15
C GLN A 58 22.50 3.43 6.22
N ILE A 59 23.59 4.15 6.57
CA ILE A 59 24.49 3.76 7.67
C ILE A 59 23.72 3.70 9.01
N ARG A 60 22.69 4.55 9.15
CA ARG A 60 21.82 4.62 10.32
C ARG A 60 20.83 3.45 10.35
N LYS A 61 20.95 2.58 11.36
CA LYS A 61 20.21 1.31 11.48
C LYS A 61 18.97 1.34 12.38
N GLN A 62 18.56 2.51 12.87
CA GLN A 62 17.42 2.66 13.80
C GLN A 62 16.11 2.17 13.19
N ARG A 63 15.82 2.52 11.93
CA ARG A 63 14.61 2.06 11.23
C ARG A 63 14.63 0.55 11.00
N GLN A 64 15.79 0.00 10.64
CA GLN A 64 15.97 -1.43 10.48
C GLN A 64 15.67 -2.16 11.80
N CYS A 65 16.30 -1.74 12.89
CA CYS A 65 16.05 -2.26 14.24
C CYS A 65 14.55 -2.27 14.59
N PHE A 66 13.87 -1.13 14.48
CA PHE A 66 12.45 -1.01 14.81
C PHE A 66 11.56 -1.90 13.92
N THR A 67 11.80 -1.92 12.61
CA THR A 67 11.03 -2.75 11.67
C THR A 67 11.17 -4.24 11.98
N TYR A 68 12.39 -4.74 12.25
CA TYR A 68 12.60 -6.15 12.56
C TYR A 68 11.97 -6.56 13.92
N TYR A 69 11.94 -5.67 14.91
CA TYR A 69 11.23 -5.90 16.16
C TYR A 69 9.72 -6.04 15.93
N VAL A 70 9.11 -5.11 15.18
CA VAL A 70 7.69 -5.17 14.84
C VAL A 70 7.36 -6.41 14.00
N ASP A 71 8.21 -6.75 13.02
CA ASP A 71 8.04 -7.91 12.15
C ASP A 71 8.06 -9.22 12.96
N PHE A 72 8.90 -9.33 14.01
CA PHE A 72 8.92 -10.49 14.91
C PHE A 72 7.59 -10.67 15.63
N HIS A 73 7.09 -9.63 16.30
CA HIS A 73 5.82 -9.70 17.04
C HIS A 73 4.62 -9.96 16.11
N ARG A 74 4.62 -9.32 14.93
CA ARG A 74 3.62 -9.57 13.88
C ARG A 74 3.67 -11.00 13.35
N CYS A 75 4.87 -11.57 13.18
CA CYS A 75 5.04 -12.95 12.75
C CYS A 75 4.45 -13.93 13.77
N LYS A 76 4.71 -13.70 15.06
CA LYS A 76 4.16 -14.51 16.16
C LYS A 76 2.63 -14.49 16.20
N GLU A 77 2.03 -13.31 15.99
CA GLU A 77 0.58 -13.18 16.01
C GLU A 77 -0.10 -13.83 14.80
N LEU A 78 0.46 -13.66 13.60
CA LEU A 78 -0.14 -14.19 12.36
C LEU A 78 0.05 -15.69 12.18
N MET A 79 1.23 -16.21 12.51
CA MET A 79 1.61 -17.60 12.23
C MET A 79 1.57 -18.50 13.46
N GLY A 80 1.43 -17.91 14.65
CA GLY A 80 1.57 -18.60 15.93
C GLY A 80 3.01 -18.68 16.42
N ASP A 81 3.16 -19.08 17.68
CA ASP A 81 4.47 -19.16 18.37
C ASP A 81 5.40 -20.25 17.79
N ASP A 82 4.84 -21.29 17.18
CA ASP A 82 5.57 -22.47 16.70
C ASP A 82 6.23 -22.27 15.32
N TYR A 83 5.99 -21.14 14.66
CA TYR A 83 6.50 -20.88 13.31
C TYR A 83 8.00 -20.55 13.33
N LYS A 84 8.83 -21.56 13.04
CA LYS A 84 10.31 -21.48 13.06
C LYS A 84 10.89 -20.24 12.35
N PRO A 85 10.41 -19.82 11.17
CA PRO A 85 10.98 -18.66 10.47
C PRO A 85 10.85 -17.33 11.23
N CYS A 86 9.94 -17.20 12.20
CA CYS A 86 9.85 -16.00 13.04
C CYS A 86 11.16 -15.73 13.79
N LYS A 87 11.91 -16.79 14.15
CA LYS A 87 13.21 -16.70 14.82
C LYS A 87 14.24 -15.90 14.02
N PHE A 88 14.12 -15.83 12.70
CA PHE A 88 15.03 -15.01 11.88
C PHE A 88 14.92 -13.52 12.25
N PHE A 89 13.70 -13.01 12.40
CA PHE A 89 13.47 -11.62 12.81
C PHE A 89 14.01 -11.37 14.22
N GLU A 90 13.84 -12.36 15.10
CA GLU A 90 14.37 -12.33 16.47
C GLU A 90 15.88 -12.15 16.51
N ASN A 91 16.58 -12.97 15.74
CA ASN A 91 18.02 -12.89 15.61
C ASN A 91 18.40 -11.47 15.14
N VAL A 92 17.87 -11.02 14.00
CA VAL A 92 18.26 -9.75 13.38
C VAL A 92 18.03 -8.53 14.29
N TYR A 93 16.89 -8.42 14.98
CA TYR A 93 16.69 -7.25 15.85
C TYR A 93 17.60 -7.31 17.08
N ARG A 94 17.90 -8.49 17.63
CA ARG A 94 18.81 -8.63 18.79
C ARG A 94 20.26 -8.24 18.47
N ASP A 95 20.68 -8.37 17.21
CA ASP A 95 22.00 -7.90 16.76
C ASP A 95 22.09 -6.39 16.60
N ILE A 96 21.04 -5.79 16.02
CA ILE A 96 21.09 -4.39 15.57
C ILE A 96 20.64 -3.45 16.69
N CYS A 97 19.67 -3.86 17.50
CA CYS A 97 19.03 -3.00 18.49
C CYS A 97 19.82 -2.91 19.79
N PRO A 98 19.95 -1.72 20.40
CA PRO A 98 20.41 -1.60 21.77
C PRO A 98 19.51 -2.38 22.74
N ARG A 99 20.10 -3.13 23.67
CA ARG A 99 19.33 -3.93 24.65
C ARG A 99 18.36 -3.10 25.50
N SER A 100 18.72 -1.86 25.83
CA SER A 100 17.84 -0.94 26.56
C SER A 100 16.57 -0.58 25.81
N TRP A 101 16.62 -0.48 24.48
CA TRP A 101 15.44 -0.21 23.66
C TRP A 101 14.51 -1.42 23.63
N ILE A 102 15.08 -2.62 23.48
CA ILE A 102 14.30 -3.87 23.47
C ILE A 102 13.57 -4.04 24.81
N ALA A 103 14.24 -3.80 25.94
CA ALA A 103 13.62 -3.89 27.27
C ALA A 103 12.42 -2.94 27.41
N GLN A 104 12.59 -1.65 27.04
CA GLN A 104 11.51 -0.67 27.07
C GLN A 104 10.35 -1.03 26.13
N TRP A 105 10.65 -1.53 24.93
CA TRP A 105 9.61 -1.95 24.00
C TRP A 105 8.84 -3.16 24.51
N ASN A 106 9.52 -4.13 25.14
CA ASN A 106 8.86 -5.28 25.74
C ASN A 106 7.90 -4.85 26.87
N GLU A 107 8.32 -3.93 27.74
CA GLU A 107 7.44 -3.34 28.76
C GLU A 107 6.22 -2.65 28.12
N LEU A 108 6.41 -1.85 27.07
CA LEU A 108 5.31 -1.19 26.35
C LEU A 108 4.35 -2.19 25.67
N VAL A 109 4.86 -3.32 25.19
CA VAL A 109 4.06 -4.39 24.59
C VAL A 109 3.24 -5.10 25.66
N GLU A 110 3.85 -5.43 26.81
CA GLU A 110 3.17 -6.05 27.95
C GLU A 110 2.06 -5.14 28.52
N GLU A 111 2.29 -3.83 28.56
CA GLU A 111 1.30 -2.83 28.98
C GLU A 111 0.23 -2.52 27.90
N GLY A 112 0.40 -3.00 26.67
CA GLY A 112 -0.48 -2.67 25.54
C GLY A 112 -0.39 -1.21 25.07
N ARG A 113 0.70 -0.50 25.39
CA ARG A 113 0.94 0.92 25.02
C ARG A 113 1.82 1.10 23.78
N PHE A 114 2.27 0.01 23.17
CA PHE A 114 3.18 0.06 22.02
C PHE A 114 2.52 0.73 20.79
N PRO A 115 3.20 1.66 20.10
CA PRO A 115 2.58 2.47 19.05
C PRO A 115 2.26 1.72 17.74
N ALA A 116 2.89 0.56 17.52
CA ALA A 116 2.65 -0.26 16.34
C ALA A 116 1.58 -1.32 16.62
N LYS A 117 0.71 -1.55 15.62
CA LYS A 117 -0.32 -2.58 15.64
C LYS A 117 0.24 -3.85 15.02
N PHE A 118 0.20 -4.97 15.74
CA PHE A 118 0.71 -6.25 15.29
C PHE A 118 -0.33 -7.00 14.42
N ASP A 119 -1.62 -6.80 14.72
CA ASP A 119 -2.79 -7.49 14.14
C ASP A 119 -3.06 -7.14 12.67
N ARG A 120 -2.42 -6.10 12.14
CA ARG A 120 -2.72 -5.63 10.78
C ARG A 120 -2.08 -6.54 9.75
N MET A 121 -2.77 -7.62 9.39
CA MET A 121 -2.73 -8.12 8.02
C MET A 121 -3.04 -6.93 7.09
N SER A 122 -2.36 -6.79 5.95
CA SER A 122 -2.66 -5.73 4.97
C SER A 122 -4.06 -5.85 4.37
N THR A 123 -4.80 -6.89 4.75
CA THR A 123 -6.18 -7.11 4.37
C THR A 123 -7.08 -6.14 5.14
N ILE A 124 -7.67 -5.20 4.43
CA ILE A 124 -8.80 -4.44 4.93
C ILE A 124 -9.95 -5.42 5.11
N ASP A 125 -10.70 -5.32 6.20
CA ASP A 125 -11.88 -6.15 6.42
C ASP A 125 -12.85 -6.07 5.22
N GLU A 126 -13.47 -7.19 4.86
CA GLU A 126 -14.32 -7.28 3.68
C GLU A 126 -15.51 -6.33 3.75
N GLU A 127 -16.03 -6.09 4.96
CA GLU A 127 -17.12 -5.14 5.20
C GLU A 127 -16.69 -3.69 4.90
N GLU A 128 -15.48 -3.33 5.32
CA GLU A 128 -14.92 -2.00 5.06
C GLU A 128 -14.56 -1.84 3.57
N LEU A 129 -14.13 -2.90 2.89
CA LEU A 129 -13.97 -2.89 1.43
C LEU A 129 -15.30 -2.67 0.73
N LYS A 130 -16.34 -3.45 1.04
CA LYS A 130 -17.70 -3.29 0.49
C LYS A 130 -18.26 -1.89 0.76
N ARG A 131 -18.01 -1.34 1.95
CA ARG A 131 -18.35 0.04 2.29
C ARG A 131 -17.63 1.02 1.36
N ARG A 132 -16.31 0.92 1.17
CA ARG A 132 -15.57 1.82 0.27
C ARG A 132 -16.04 1.74 -1.18
N GLU A 133 -16.29 0.54 -1.67
CA GLU A 133 -16.81 0.31 -3.02
C GLU A 133 -18.22 0.91 -3.21
N SER A 134 -19.07 0.83 -2.18
CA SER A 134 -20.41 1.44 -2.25
C SER A 134 -20.35 2.96 -2.38
N TYR A 135 -19.38 3.64 -1.75
CA TYR A 135 -19.15 5.10 -1.89
C TYR A 135 -18.57 5.53 -3.25
N LEU A 136 -17.97 4.59 -4.00
CA LEU A 136 -17.49 4.83 -5.37
C LEU A 136 -18.62 4.75 -6.39
N ARG A 137 -19.65 3.92 -6.15
CA ARG A 137 -20.82 3.83 -7.03
C ARG A 137 -21.66 5.12 -6.95
N ALA A 138 -22.05 5.64 -8.11
CA ALA A 138 -22.92 6.81 -8.20
C ALA A 138 -24.28 6.52 -7.53
N CYS A 139 -24.95 7.56 -7.01
CA CYS A 139 -26.22 7.53 -6.27
C CYS A 139 -26.16 7.04 -4.81
N ASN A 140 -25.11 6.36 -4.37
CA ASN A 140 -24.98 5.93 -2.97
C ASN A 140 -24.36 6.98 -2.04
N ARG A 141 -23.75 8.03 -2.61
CA ARG A 141 -23.16 9.13 -1.84
C ARG A 141 -24.27 10.09 -1.37
N PRO A 142 -24.27 10.53 -0.09
CA PRO A 142 -25.23 11.51 0.38
C PRO A 142 -25.11 12.82 -0.42
N TYR A 143 -26.26 13.37 -0.81
CA TYR A 143 -26.32 14.62 -1.55
C TYR A 143 -25.92 15.79 -0.67
N ASN A 144 -24.94 16.59 -1.11
CA ASN A 144 -24.55 17.85 -0.49
C ASN A 144 -24.67 18.99 -1.51
N LEU A 145 -25.45 20.01 -1.20
CA LEU A 145 -25.63 21.15 -2.08
C LEU A 145 -24.31 21.91 -2.34
N VAL A 146 -23.41 21.97 -1.35
CA VAL A 146 -22.15 22.72 -1.48
C VAL A 146 -21.11 21.98 -2.34
N ASP A 147 -21.20 20.65 -2.42
CA ASP A 147 -20.22 19.81 -3.11
C ASP A 147 -20.76 19.33 -4.47
N PRO A 148 -20.32 19.91 -5.61
CA PRO A 148 -20.80 19.54 -6.94
C PRO A 148 -20.48 18.08 -7.30
N PHE A 149 -19.55 17.44 -6.59
CA PHE A 149 -19.20 16.04 -6.81
C PHE A 149 -20.30 15.08 -6.34
N THR A 150 -21.15 15.49 -5.40
CA THR A 150 -22.26 14.68 -4.87
C THR A 150 -23.52 14.75 -5.73
N TRP A 151 -23.60 15.71 -6.64
CA TRP A 151 -24.77 15.87 -7.51
C TRP A 151 -24.88 14.74 -8.53
N SER A 152 -26.09 14.43 -8.99
CA SER A 152 -26.28 13.49 -10.10
C SER A 152 -25.69 14.05 -11.39
N TYR A 153 -25.29 13.18 -12.33
CA TYR A 153 -24.79 13.63 -13.63
C TYR A 153 -25.78 14.53 -14.38
N PRO A 154 -27.10 14.25 -14.40
CA PRO A 154 -28.09 15.16 -14.98
C PRO A 154 -28.13 16.55 -14.33
N ALA A 155 -27.99 16.62 -13.00
CA ALA A 155 -27.92 17.90 -12.30
C ALA A 155 -26.62 18.66 -12.65
N LYS A 156 -25.49 17.96 -12.77
CA LYS A 156 -24.23 18.57 -13.22
C LYS A 156 -24.35 19.10 -14.64
N THR A 157 -24.91 18.32 -15.57
CA THR A 157 -25.06 18.78 -16.96
C THR A 157 -26.00 19.97 -17.05
N ALA A 158 -27.12 19.98 -16.32
CA ALA A 158 -28.05 21.10 -16.30
C ALA A 158 -27.39 22.37 -15.74
N THR A 159 -26.67 22.26 -14.62
CA THR A 159 -26.00 23.41 -14.00
C THR A 159 -24.88 23.96 -14.88
N PHE A 160 -24.01 23.11 -15.44
CA PHE A 160 -22.94 23.57 -16.35
C PHE A 160 -23.48 24.15 -17.66
N THR A 161 -24.56 23.60 -18.22
CA THR A 161 -25.18 24.17 -19.43
C THR A 161 -25.82 25.53 -19.15
N PHE A 162 -26.51 25.68 -18.01
CA PHE A 162 -27.08 26.96 -17.60
C PHE A 162 -26.00 28.04 -17.39
N PHE A 163 -24.94 27.75 -16.62
CA PHE A 163 -23.84 28.69 -16.39
C PHE A 163 -23.06 28.99 -17.68
N GLY A 164 -22.88 28.00 -18.56
CA GLY A 164 -22.25 28.19 -19.86
C GLY A 164 -23.05 29.13 -20.77
N LEU A 165 -24.37 28.95 -20.84
CA LEU A 165 -25.27 29.82 -21.61
C LEU A 165 -25.35 31.23 -21.00
N PHE A 166 -25.35 31.35 -19.68
CA PHE A 166 -25.32 32.64 -18.99
C PHE A 166 -24.00 33.38 -19.25
N SER A 167 -22.87 32.69 -19.21
CA SER A 167 -21.56 33.25 -19.55
C SER A 167 -21.50 33.70 -21.02
N LEU A 168 -21.98 32.86 -21.94
CA LEU A 168 -22.10 33.20 -23.36
C LEU A 168 -22.98 34.43 -23.57
N HIS A 169 -24.07 34.55 -22.81
CA HIS A 169 -24.94 35.72 -22.83
C HIS A 169 -24.22 36.98 -22.37
N CYS A 170 -23.51 36.94 -21.25
CA CYS A 170 -22.72 38.06 -20.75
C CYS A 170 -21.63 38.47 -21.75
N PHE A 171 -20.96 37.50 -22.36
CA PHE A 171 -19.96 37.73 -23.41
C PHE A 171 -20.57 38.37 -24.65
N TYR A 172 -21.70 37.87 -25.13
CA TYR A 172 -22.43 38.45 -26.27
C TYR A 172 -22.89 39.88 -25.97
N ALA A 173 -23.41 40.14 -24.77
CA ALA A 173 -23.82 41.48 -24.36
C ALA A 173 -22.62 42.45 -24.36
N ALA A 174 -21.49 42.03 -23.79
CA ALA A 174 -20.25 42.80 -23.80
C ALA A 174 -19.73 43.06 -25.23
N TRP A 175 -19.72 42.04 -26.08
CA TRP A 175 -19.28 42.16 -27.47
C TRP A 175 -20.17 43.08 -28.31
N SER A 176 -21.49 42.98 -28.14
CA SER A 176 -22.47 43.81 -28.85
C SER A 176 -22.67 45.21 -28.25
N ARG A 177 -21.93 45.56 -27.18
CA ARG A 177 -22.06 46.82 -26.42
C ARG A 177 -23.51 47.09 -25.95
N LYS A 178 -24.25 46.04 -25.63
CA LYS A 178 -25.60 46.13 -25.08
C LYS A 178 -25.55 45.87 -23.57
N PRO A 179 -26.42 46.49 -22.76
CA PRO A 179 -26.47 46.18 -21.33
C PRO A 179 -26.88 44.72 -21.13
N VAL A 180 -26.36 44.06 -20.09
CA VAL A 180 -26.59 42.62 -19.84
C VAL A 180 -28.08 42.29 -19.65
N TYR A 181 -28.88 43.22 -19.11
CA TYR A 181 -30.32 43.03 -18.95
C TYR A 181 -31.11 43.17 -20.27
N PHE A 182 -30.48 43.66 -21.35
CA PHE A 182 -31.13 43.81 -22.64
C PHE A 182 -31.53 42.45 -23.23
N ALA A 183 -32.84 42.26 -23.44
CA ALA A 183 -33.43 40.96 -23.78
C ALA A 183 -33.17 39.84 -22.74
N GLY A 184 -32.88 40.21 -21.48
CA GLY A 184 -32.52 39.28 -20.42
C GLY A 184 -33.60 38.24 -20.14
N GLY A 185 -34.88 38.64 -20.14
CA GLY A 185 -36.01 37.71 -19.89
C GLY A 185 -36.11 36.59 -20.92
N ALA A 186 -36.08 36.93 -22.22
CA ALA A 186 -36.13 35.94 -23.29
C ALA A 186 -34.92 35.00 -23.23
N ARG A 187 -33.72 35.53 -23.02
CA ARG A 187 -32.50 34.73 -22.97
C ARG A 187 -32.42 33.83 -21.75
N PHE A 188 -32.89 34.31 -20.59
CA PHE A 188 -33.01 33.51 -19.38
C PHE A 188 -33.98 32.32 -19.59
N LEU A 189 -35.13 32.56 -20.22
CA LEU A 189 -36.06 31.49 -20.61
C LEU A 189 -35.41 30.49 -21.58
N THR A 190 -34.63 30.95 -22.57
CA THR A 190 -33.89 30.03 -23.45
C THR A 190 -32.85 29.21 -22.71
N ALA A 191 -32.14 29.82 -21.74
CA ALA A 191 -31.16 29.11 -20.91
C ALA A 191 -31.81 28.04 -20.04
N ILE A 192 -32.98 28.34 -19.45
CA ILE A 192 -33.77 27.35 -18.70
C ILE A 192 -34.22 26.21 -19.61
N ALA A 193 -34.78 26.52 -20.79
CA ALA A 193 -35.28 25.51 -21.71
C ALA A 193 -34.16 24.58 -22.22
N LEU A 194 -33.00 25.14 -22.58
CA LEU A 194 -31.83 24.36 -23.00
C LEU A 194 -31.21 23.56 -21.85
N SER A 195 -31.19 24.12 -20.64
CA SER A 195 -30.76 23.39 -19.42
C SER A 195 -31.68 22.19 -19.12
N ALA A 196 -33.00 22.37 -19.26
CA ALA A 196 -33.97 21.29 -19.09
C ALA A 196 -33.82 20.20 -20.17
N PHE A 197 -33.56 20.61 -21.42
CA PHE A 197 -33.25 19.67 -22.50
C PHE A 197 -31.95 18.90 -22.23
N GLY A 198 -30.90 19.60 -21.77
CA GLY A 198 -29.63 19.00 -21.36
C GLY A 198 -29.79 18.01 -20.20
N TYR A 199 -30.67 18.30 -19.24
CA TYR A 199 -31.05 17.38 -18.17
C TYR A 199 -31.68 16.10 -18.74
N GLY A 200 -32.64 16.23 -19.67
CA GLY A 200 -33.28 15.09 -20.32
C GLY A 200 -32.30 14.18 -21.06
N LEU A 201 -31.39 14.75 -21.85
CA LEU A 201 -30.33 13.99 -22.53
C LEU A 201 -29.39 13.29 -21.54
N ALA A 202 -29.07 13.94 -20.42
CA ALA A 202 -28.22 13.36 -19.41
C ALA A 202 -28.90 12.23 -18.62
N VAL A 203 -30.21 12.30 -18.39
CA VAL A 203 -30.99 11.19 -17.81
C VAL A 203 -30.97 9.98 -18.74
N LEU A 204 -31.15 10.20 -20.06
CA LEU A 204 -31.05 9.12 -21.05
C LEU A 204 -29.65 8.49 -21.06
N ARG A 205 -28.60 9.32 -20.99
CA ARG A 205 -27.21 8.84 -20.88
C ARG A 205 -26.98 8.06 -19.59
N GLU A 206 -27.50 8.55 -18.47
CA GLU A 206 -27.38 7.87 -17.17
C GLU A 206 -28.07 6.50 -17.22
N TYR A 207 -29.27 6.42 -17.81
CA TYR A 207 -29.97 5.15 -18.01
C TYR A 207 -29.13 4.16 -18.83
N HIS A 208 -28.56 4.59 -19.96
CA HIS A 208 -27.70 3.74 -20.79
C HIS A 208 -26.44 3.27 -20.06
N ASN A 209 -25.81 4.13 -19.26
CA ASN A 209 -24.64 3.75 -18.47
C ASN A 209 -25.01 2.74 -17.37
N LYS A 210 -26.14 2.94 -16.68
CA LYS A 210 -26.63 2.01 -15.65
C LYS A 210 -26.96 0.64 -16.24
N THR A 211 -27.58 0.57 -17.42
CA THR A 211 -27.88 -0.71 -18.08
C THR A 211 -26.60 -1.41 -18.52
N ARG A 212 -25.64 -0.68 -19.10
CA ARG A 212 -24.32 -1.23 -19.46
C ARG A 212 -23.59 -1.81 -18.25
N ASP A 213 -23.54 -1.05 -17.15
CA ASP A 213 -22.81 -1.46 -15.95
C ASP A 213 -23.50 -2.67 -15.30
N ALA A 214 -24.84 -2.69 -15.24
CA ALA A 214 -25.60 -3.84 -14.75
C ALA A 214 -25.38 -5.12 -15.58
N VAL A 215 -25.32 -5.01 -16.92
CA VAL A 215 -25.01 -6.15 -17.80
C VAL A 215 -23.58 -6.64 -17.57
N THR A 216 -22.64 -5.71 -17.38
CA THR A 216 -21.23 -6.05 -17.12
C THR A 216 -21.06 -6.74 -15.76
N GLU A 217 -21.67 -6.21 -14.69
CA GLU A 217 -21.65 -6.82 -13.36
C GLU A 217 -22.28 -8.21 -13.38
N HIS A 218 -23.43 -8.37 -14.06
CA HIS A 218 -24.08 -9.67 -14.22
C HIS A 218 -23.19 -10.65 -14.99
N TYR A 219 -22.56 -10.22 -16.08
CA TYR A 219 -21.65 -11.07 -16.87
C TYR A 219 -20.45 -11.56 -16.05
N ILE A 220 -19.84 -10.68 -15.24
CA ILE A 220 -18.74 -11.03 -14.32
C ILE A 220 -19.21 -12.05 -13.29
N SER A 221 -20.43 -11.89 -12.76
CA SER A 221 -20.98 -12.83 -11.77
C SER A 221 -21.22 -14.24 -12.33
N LEU A 222 -21.50 -14.36 -13.63
CA LEU A 222 -21.67 -15.65 -14.31
C LEU A 222 -20.34 -16.35 -14.65
N HIS A 223 -19.24 -15.59 -14.78
CA HIS A 223 -17.94 -16.09 -15.23
C HIS A 223 -16.80 -15.72 -14.26
N PRO A 224 -16.85 -16.13 -12.98
CA PRO A 224 -15.83 -15.74 -11.99
C PRO A 224 -14.41 -16.18 -12.39
N ASP A 225 -14.29 -17.30 -13.10
CA ASP A 225 -13.00 -17.86 -13.54
C ASP A 225 -12.24 -16.94 -14.51
N ASP A 226 -12.95 -16.20 -15.37
CA ASP A 226 -12.35 -15.27 -16.34
C ASP A 226 -11.83 -14.00 -15.65
N PHE A 227 -12.39 -13.66 -14.49
CA PHE A 227 -12.17 -12.40 -13.79
C PHE A 227 -11.41 -12.56 -12.47
N GLY A 228 -10.69 -13.67 -12.27
CA GLY A 228 -9.93 -13.91 -11.03
C GLY A 228 -9.00 -12.76 -10.61
N ARG A 229 -8.40 -12.03 -11.57
CA ARG A 229 -7.57 -10.84 -11.28
C ARG A 229 -8.36 -9.61 -10.82
N VAL A 230 -9.62 -9.51 -11.20
CA VAL A 230 -10.52 -8.38 -10.84
C VAL A 230 -11.19 -8.65 -9.50
N LEU A 231 -11.51 -9.92 -9.23
CA LEU A 231 -12.11 -10.38 -7.98
C LEU A 231 -11.10 -10.51 -6.83
N ASP A 232 -9.80 -10.68 -7.13
CA ASP A 232 -8.74 -10.64 -6.14
C ASP A 232 -8.43 -9.19 -5.70
N HIS A 233 -9.18 -8.71 -4.70
CA HIS A 233 -9.03 -7.37 -4.13
C HIS A 233 -7.64 -7.11 -3.52
N TYR A 234 -6.93 -8.17 -3.12
CA TYR A 234 -5.65 -8.05 -2.42
C TYR A 234 -4.47 -8.04 -3.38
N GLY A 235 -4.67 -8.55 -4.61
CA GLY A 235 -3.63 -8.67 -5.61
C GLY A 235 -2.36 -9.33 -5.07
N ARG A 236 -1.24 -9.17 -5.78
CA ARG A 236 0.07 -9.51 -5.22
C ARG A 236 0.65 -8.30 -4.50
N PRO A 237 1.05 -8.42 -3.22
CA PRO A 237 1.74 -7.33 -2.53
C PRO A 237 3.06 -7.00 -3.25
N TYR A 238 3.50 -5.74 -3.18
CA TYR A 238 4.77 -5.31 -3.78
C TYR A 238 5.98 -6.10 -3.29
N SER A 239 5.92 -6.72 -2.10
CA SER A 239 6.96 -7.62 -1.61
C SER A 239 7.13 -8.89 -2.45
N GLN A 240 6.09 -9.33 -3.16
CA GLN A 240 6.11 -10.50 -4.05
C GLN A 240 6.37 -10.13 -5.53
N LEU A 241 6.35 -8.83 -5.86
CA LEU A 241 6.54 -8.33 -7.22
C LEU A 241 8.00 -7.93 -7.43
N LEU A 242 8.73 -8.70 -8.24
CA LEU A 242 10.08 -8.35 -8.68
C LEU A 242 10.00 -7.44 -9.91
N LEU A 243 10.01 -6.12 -9.68
CA LEU A 243 10.13 -5.13 -10.73
C LEU A 243 11.61 -4.80 -10.97
N PRO A 244 12.06 -4.66 -12.24
CA PRO A 244 13.41 -4.21 -12.51
C PRO A 244 13.58 -2.77 -11.99
N TRP A 245 14.46 -2.61 -11.00
CA TRP A 245 14.85 -1.28 -10.54
C TRP A 245 16.00 -0.76 -11.42
N ILE A 246 15.72 0.29 -12.20
CA ILE A 246 16.70 0.94 -13.06
C ILE A 246 17.14 2.23 -12.38
N PRO A 247 18.35 2.30 -11.81
CA PRO A 247 18.82 3.52 -11.17
C PRO A 247 19.12 4.60 -12.20
N ARG A 248 18.70 5.84 -11.94
CA ARG A 248 19.17 7.01 -12.70
C ARG A 248 20.66 7.24 -12.38
N ARG A 249 21.54 6.84 -13.31
CA ARG A 249 23.00 7.07 -13.26
C ARG A 249 23.48 7.50 -14.63
N THR A 250 24.61 8.21 -14.67
CA THR A 250 25.25 8.68 -15.92
C THR A 250 25.53 7.56 -16.94
N GLN A 251 25.62 6.31 -16.48
CA GLN A 251 25.88 5.11 -17.29
C GLN A 251 24.63 4.53 -17.97
N TYR A 252 23.42 4.93 -17.55
CA TYR A 252 22.15 4.39 -18.05
C TYR A 252 21.28 5.49 -18.68
N ARG A 253 21.79 6.19 -19.71
CA ARG A 253 21.06 7.27 -20.41
C ARG A 253 19.86 6.81 -21.25
N ARG A 254 19.65 5.49 -21.40
CA ARG A 254 18.60 4.94 -22.28
C ARG A 254 17.17 5.20 -21.75
N TYR A 255 17.04 5.51 -20.45
CA TYR A 255 15.77 5.71 -19.77
C TYR A 255 15.69 7.08 -19.07
N ASP A 256 16.51 8.04 -19.53
CA ASP A 256 16.41 9.45 -19.12
C ASP A 256 15.23 10.15 -19.81
#